data_AF-A0A090T5I4-F1
#
_entry.id   AF-A0A090T5I4-F1
#
_cell.length_a   1.000
_cell.length_b   1.000
_cell.length_c   1.000
_cell.angle_alpha   90.00
_cell.angle_beta   90.00
_cell.angle_gamma   90.00
#
_symmetry.space_group_name_H-M   'P 1'
#
loop_
_entity.id
_entity.type
_entity.pdbx_description
1 polymer ?
#
loop_
_entity_poly.entity_id
_entity_poly.type
_entity_poly.pdbx_seq_one_letter_code
_entity_poly.pdbx_strand_id
1 'polypeptide(L)' 'MILSIVKHEYAITALLELVTEHEPEVKGISFEPPVFVDLALAWRKDGYLSRADRSFIDFIKKQMQYRAD' A
#
# COMPACT_ATOMS: atom_id res chain seq x y z
N MET A 1 -12.47 -10.41 -6.32
CA MET A 1 -11.55 -9.28 -6.02
C MET A 1 -11.28 -8.54 -7.32
N ILE A 2 -11.11 -7.21 -7.35
CA ILE A 2 -11.01 -6.44 -8.62
C ILE A 2 -9.97 -7.01 -9.61
N LEU A 3 -8.83 -7.51 -9.11
CA LEU A 3 -7.78 -8.16 -9.91
C LEU A 3 -8.27 -9.36 -10.73
N SER A 4 -9.20 -10.17 -10.22
CA SER A 4 -9.69 -11.33 -10.97
C SER A 4 -10.44 -10.93 -12.23
N ILE A 5 -11.12 -9.77 -12.22
CA ILE A 5 -11.82 -9.23 -13.40
C ILE A 5 -10.81 -8.79 -14.47
N VAL A 6 -9.71 -8.18 -14.04
CA VAL A 6 -8.62 -7.75 -14.93
C VAL A 6 -7.91 -8.96 -15.55
N LYS A 7 -7.63 -10.01 -14.77
CA LYS A 7 -7.00 -11.26 -15.26
C LYS A 7 -7.81 -12.00 -16.33
N HIS A 8 -9.14 -11.87 -16.28
CA HIS A 8 -10.03 -12.43 -17.31
C HIS A 8 -10.24 -11.47 -18.50
N GLU A 9 -9.48 -10.38 -18.56
CA GLU A 9 -9.53 -9.37 -19.64
C GLU A 9 -10.90 -8.68 -19.76
N TYR A 10 -11.70 -8.64 -18.69
CA TYR A 10 -13.01 -8.01 -18.71
C TYR A 10 -12.97 -6.50 -18.43
N ALA A 11 -11.90 -5.98 -17.84
CA ALA A 11 -11.75 -4.57 -17.50
C ALA A 11 -10.28 -4.18 -17.27
N ILE A 12 -10.04 -2.86 -17.23
CA ILE A 12 -8.82 -2.24 -16.70
C ILE A 12 -9.15 -1.42 -15.45
N THR A 13 -8.19 -1.24 -14.53
CA THR A 13 -8.40 -0.48 -13.30
C THR A 13 -7.11 0.18 -12.82
N ALA A 14 -7.24 1.18 -11.95
CA ALA A 14 -6.10 1.75 -11.23
C ALA A 14 -5.81 0.90 -9.98
N LEU A 15 -4.52 0.63 -9.71
CA LEU A 15 -4.03 -0.08 -8.53
C LEU A 15 -2.80 0.65 -7.99
N LEU A 16 -2.50 0.43 -6.71
CA LEU A 16 -1.20 0.80 -6.16
C LEU A 16 -0.12 -0.11 -6.76
N GLU A 17 1.05 0.45 -7.04
CA GLU A 17 2.19 -0.26 -7.63
C GLU A 17 2.54 -1.55 -6.87
N LEU A 18 2.53 -1.51 -5.54
CA LEU A 18 2.78 -2.64 -4.64
C LEU A 18 1.91 -3.87 -4.95
N VAL A 19 0.68 -3.65 -5.43
CA VAL A 19 -0.25 -4.74 -5.78
C VAL A 19 0.17 -5.42 -7.08
N THR A 20 0.70 -4.66 -8.05
CA THR A 20 1.11 -5.20 -9.35
C THR A 20 2.45 -5.94 -9.31
N GLU A 21 3.34 -5.61 -8.38
CA GLU A 21 4.64 -6.29 -8.21
C GLU A 21 4.52 -7.80 -7.95
N HIS A 22 3.38 -8.25 -7.42
CA HIS A 22 3.15 -9.64 -7.03
C HIS A 22 2.20 -10.39 -7.98
N GLU A 23 1.82 -9.77 -9.11
CA GLU A 23 0.79 -10.29 -10.02
C GLU A 23 1.33 -10.42 -11.46
N PRO A 24 2.07 -11.51 -11.79
CA PRO A 24 2.78 -11.63 -13.06
C PRO A 24 1.88 -11.70 -14.31
N GLU A 25 0.60 -12.04 -14.12
CA GLU A 25 -0.40 -12.10 -15.19
C GLU A 25 -0.98 -10.72 -15.55
N VAL A 26 -0.65 -9.68 -14.79
CA VAL A 26 -1.17 -8.33 -14.98
C VAL A 26 -0.01 -7.37 -15.24
N LYS A 27 -0.13 -6.56 -16.29
CA LYS A 27 0.84 -5.51 -16.59
C LYS A 27 0.38 -4.17 -16.04
N GLY A 28 1.09 -3.66 -15.04
CA GLY A 28 0.94 -2.27 -14.59
C GLY A 28 1.47 -1.30 -15.65
N ILE A 29 0.74 -0.22 -15.91
CA ILE A 29 1.19 0.90 -16.74
C ILE A 29 1.11 2.15 -15.86
N SER A 30 2.25 2.81 -15.66
CA SER A 30 2.31 4.03 -14.85
C SER A 30 1.50 5.15 -15.49
N PHE A 31 0.79 5.93 -14.65
CA PHE A 31 0.14 7.14 -15.10
C PHE A 31 1.16 8.20 -15.50
N GLU A 32 0.82 8.95 -16.55
CA GLU A 32 1.53 10.15 -16.98
C GLU A 32 0.49 11.29 -17.10
N PRO A 33 0.52 12.30 -16.22
CA PRO A 33 1.46 12.50 -15.11
C PRO A 33 1.26 11.51 -13.95
N PRO A 34 2.28 11.30 -13.09
CA PRO A 34 2.18 10.39 -11.95
C PRO A 34 1.13 10.85 -10.93
N VAL A 35 0.46 9.88 -10.31
CA VAL A 35 -0.53 10.10 -9.24
C VAL A 35 0.04 9.54 -7.93
N PHE A 36 0.15 10.38 -6.91
CA PHE A 36 0.67 10.00 -5.60
C PHE A 36 -0.45 9.84 -4.58
N VAL A 37 -0.27 8.92 -3.64
CA VAL A 37 -1.21 8.64 -2.54
C VAL A 37 -0.46 8.70 -1.22
N ASP A 38 -0.91 9.55 -0.31
CA ASP A 38 -0.37 9.63 1.04
C ASP A 38 -0.98 8.54 1.93
N LEU A 39 -0.14 7.63 2.41
CA LEU A 39 -0.55 6.57 3.34
C LEU A 39 -0.14 6.95 4.76
N ALA A 40 -1.07 6.79 5.71
CA ALA A 40 -0.84 7.09 7.12
C ALA A 40 -1.27 5.93 8.01
N LEU A 41 -0.52 5.71 9.08
CA LEU A 41 -0.97 4.90 10.21
C LEU A 41 -1.79 5.79 11.15
N ALA A 42 -3.01 5.36 11.46
CA ALA A 42 -3.91 6.08 12.35
C ALA A 42 -4.36 5.20 13.52
N TRP A 43 -4.44 5.82 14.70
CA TRP A 43 -5.02 5.22 15.89
C TRP A 43 -5.82 6.27 16.66
N ARG A 44 -6.69 5.81 17.57
CA ARG A 44 -7.48 6.70 18.42
C ARG A 44 -6.55 7.47 19.35
N LYS A 45 -6.67 8.80 19.38
CA LYS A 45 -5.81 9.70 20.19
C LYS A 45 -5.69 9.27 21.65
N ASP A 46 -6.82 8.98 22.30
CA ASP A 46 -6.89 8.56 23.69
C ASP A 46 -7.23 7.06 23.84
N GLY A 47 -7.06 6.29 22.75
CA GLY A 47 -7.30 4.86 22.75
C GLY A 47 -6.14 4.08 23.38
N TYR A 48 -6.46 3.01 24.10
CA TYR A 48 -5.43 2.07 24.53
C TYR A 48 -4.80 1.39 23.31
N LEU A 49 -3.49 1.53 23.16
CA LEU A 49 -2.70 0.72 22.25
C LEU A 49 -2.22 -0.52 22.99
N SER A 50 -2.33 -1.69 22.38
CA SER A 50 -1.73 -2.90 22.94
C SER A 50 -0.19 -2.81 22.89
N ARG A 51 0.49 -3.74 23.58
CA ARG A 51 1.94 -3.88 23.41
C ARG A 51 2.30 -4.23 21.96
N ALA A 52 1.48 -5.02 21.28
CA ALA A 52 1.70 -5.38 19.89
C ALA A 52 1.57 -4.16 18.96
N ASP A 53 0.53 -3.34 19.13
CA ASP A 53 0.32 -2.15 18.30
C ASP A 53 1.45 -1.15 18.46
N ARG A 54 1.89 -0.90 19.71
CA ARG A 54 3.05 -0.03 19.98
C ARG A 54 4.31 -0.53 19.29
N SER A 55 4.63 -1.82 19.47
CA SER A 55 5.80 -2.43 18.83
C SER A 55 5.73 -2.34 17.30
N PHE A 56 4.55 -2.52 16.72
CA PHE A 56 4.36 -2.40 15.27
C PHE A 56 4.56 -0.96 14.78
N ILE A 57 3.98 0.02 15.47
CA ILE A 57 4.16 1.44 15.14
C ILE A 57 5.64 1.83 15.20
N ASP A 58 6.35 1.44 16.27
CA ASP A 58 7.77 1.74 16.44
C ASP A 58 8.63 1.08 15.36
N PHE A 59 8.30 -0.18 15.00
CA PHE A 59 8.93 -0.88 13.89
C PHE A 59 8.76 -0.12 12.56
N ILE A 60 7.52 0.27 12.21
CA ILE A 60 7.26 0.98 10.96
C ILE A 60 7.97 2.34 10.93
N LYS A 61 7.94 3.11 12.03
CA LYS A 61 8.66 4.38 12.12
C LYS A 61 10.15 4.23 11.83
N LYS A 62 10.78 3.19 12.40
CA LYS A 62 12.19 2.90 12.14
C LYS A 62 12.46 2.53 10.68
N GLN A 63 11.59 1.74 10.05
CA GLN A 63 11.73 1.36 8.64
C GLN A 63 11.55 2.55 7.68
N MET A 64 10.61 3.44 7.99
CA MET A 64 10.35 4.63 7.17
C MET A 64 11.50 5.65 7.27
N GLN A 65 12.11 5.81 8.45
CA GLN A 65 13.26 6.70 8.63
C GLN A 65 14.47 6.24 7.80
N TYR A 66 14.71 4.93 7.68
CA TYR A 66 15.81 4.38 6.88
C TYR A 66 15.66 4.58 5.36
N ARG A 67 14.44 4.76 4.85
CA ARG A 67 14.17 4.97 3.41
C ARG A 67 14.26 6.44 2.99
N ALA A 68 14.34 7.37 3.94
CA ALA A 68 14.42 8.81 3.68
C ALA A 68 15.86 9.36 3.64
N ASP A 69 16.85 8.51 3.93
CA ASP A 69 18.29 8.76 3.86
C ASP A 69 18.89 8.10 2.59
#